data_AF-A0A843GN33-F1
#
_entry.id   AF-A0A843GN33-F1
#
_cell.length_a   1.000
_cell.length_b   1.000
_cell.length_c   1.000
_cell.angle_alpha   90.00
_cell.angle_beta   90.00
_cell.angle_gamma   90.00
#
_symmetry.space_group_name_H-M   'P 1'
#
loop_
_entity.id
_entity.type
_entity.pdbx_description
1 polymer ?
#
loop_
_entity_poly.entity_id
_entity_poly.type
_entity_poly.pdbx_seq_one_letter_code
_entity_poly.pdbx_strand_id
1 'polypeptide(L)'
;MSSLIWYIYEFARKTWIDGFFDAKSKEDIAHKPDRFRDFPEVIKENCIGCGSCTASCPSPNAIKLVRDSDSEDAIGLIYPVINKASCIRCGFCAEVCPSTPKTLECGENHFIREEFNIIPSKRKYIVDDYLCIRCQKCMDACEVGAIEEIDDRLVVNQSKCISCGKCLEACPVKGAMKGVFVNNLEEQKKIIDYAVNTLEEYIESKQDELIQLGTDKLFLDELSFKPILDKSLTLLNDEEVVREVLEDAINR
;
A
#
# COMPACT_ATOMS: atom_id res chain seq x y z
N MET A 1 -13.79 -8.33 49.20
CA MET A 1 -12.47 -9.01 49.25
C MET A 1 -12.52 -10.42 48.62
N SER A 2 -13.33 -10.64 47.58
CA SER A 2 -13.55 -11.97 46.98
C SER A 2 -12.87 -12.18 45.62
N SER A 3 -12.38 -11.12 44.97
CA SER A 3 -11.73 -11.22 43.66
C SER A 3 -10.30 -11.71 43.74
N LEU A 4 -9.49 -11.18 44.67
CA LEU A 4 -8.06 -11.50 44.76
C LEU A 4 -7.80 -12.97 45.15
N ILE A 5 -8.61 -13.52 46.06
CA ILE A 5 -8.52 -14.90 46.51
C ILE A 5 -8.83 -15.88 45.37
N TRP A 6 -9.79 -15.53 44.51
CA TRP A 6 -10.12 -16.32 43.33
C TRP A 6 -8.98 -16.34 42.31
N TYR A 7 -8.33 -15.19 42.05
CA TYR A 7 -7.14 -15.13 41.20
C TYR A 7 -5.97 -15.92 41.78
N ILE A 8 -5.72 -15.82 43.09
CA ILE A 8 -4.67 -16.62 43.74
C ILE A 8 -4.96 -18.12 43.57
N TYR A 9 -6.22 -18.54 43.70
CA TYR A 9 -6.61 -19.94 43.49
C TYR A 9 -6.41 -20.38 42.03
N GLU A 10 -6.73 -19.52 41.07
CA GLU A 10 -6.55 -19.80 39.64
C GLU A 10 -5.06 -19.91 39.26
N PHE A 11 -4.22 -19.02 39.80
CA PHE A 11 -2.76 -19.07 39.62
C PHE A 11 -2.08 -20.19 40.42
N ALA A 12 -2.70 -20.68 41.50
CA ALA A 12 -2.20 -21.82 42.27
C ALA A 12 -2.61 -23.18 41.67
N ARG A 13 -3.41 -23.20 40.59
CA ARG A 13 -3.75 -24.44 39.89
C ARG A 13 -2.48 -25.06 39.32
N LYS A 14 -2.24 -26.31 39.66
CA LYS A 14 -1.10 -27.08 39.16
C LYS A 14 -0.99 -27.04 37.63
N THR A 15 -2.13 -27.13 36.93
CA THR A 15 -2.18 -27.02 35.46
C THR A 15 -1.74 -25.66 34.94
N TRP A 16 -2.04 -24.58 35.66
CA TRP A 16 -1.59 -23.23 35.30
C TRP A 16 -0.10 -23.05 35.59
N ILE A 17 0.37 -23.48 36.76
CA ILE A 17 1.79 -23.43 37.16
C ILE A 17 2.64 -24.23 36.19
N ASP A 18 2.24 -25.47 35.89
CA ASP A 18 2.95 -26.33 34.95
C ASP A 18 2.96 -25.68 33.56
N GLY A 19 1.83 -25.16 33.08
CA GLY A 19 1.76 -24.46 31.78
C GLY A 19 2.57 -23.16 31.71
N PHE A 20 2.68 -22.42 32.82
CA PHE A 20 3.43 -21.16 32.88
C PHE A 20 4.95 -21.39 32.95
N PHE A 21 5.41 -22.38 33.71
CA PHE A 21 6.84 -22.70 33.83
C PHE A 21 7.37 -23.55 32.66
N ASP A 22 6.54 -24.40 32.05
CA ASP A 22 6.89 -25.14 30.82
C ASP A 22 6.53 -24.40 29.53
N ALA A 23 6.11 -23.13 29.61
CA ALA A 23 5.96 -22.26 28.46
C ALA A 23 7.32 -21.95 27.83
N LYS A 24 7.84 -22.91 27.06
CA LYS A 24 8.96 -22.70 26.16
C LYS A 24 8.41 -22.23 24.83
N SER A 25 8.87 -21.07 24.37
CA SER A 25 8.74 -20.72 22.96
C SER A 25 9.37 -21.86 22.15
N LYS A 26 8.59 -22.53 21.32
CA LYS A 26 9.12 -23.55 20.41
C LYS A 26 10.24 -22.90 19.60
N GLU A 27 11.40 -23.54 19.56
CA GLU A 27 12.56 -23.11 18.76
C GLU A 27 12.35 -23.28 17.25
N ASP A 28 11.12 -23.55 16.80
CA ASP A 28 10.78 -23.73 15.39
C ASP A 28 10.92 -22.37 14.66
N ILE A 29 12.16 -22.14 14.26
CA ILE A 29 12.64 -21.31 13.15
C ILE A 29 12.46 -19.80 13.35
N ALA A 30 13.33 -19.19 14.15
CA ALA A 30 13.62 -17.76 14.03
C ALA A 30 14.83 -17.53 13.10
N HIS A 31 14.77 -18.02 11.86
CA HIS A 31 15.67 -17.48 10.84
C HIS A 31 15.31 -16.01 10.69
N LYS A 32 16.21 -15.11 11.14
CA LYS A 32 16.00 -13.68 10.97
C LYS A 32 15.83 -13.44 9.46
N PRO A 33 14.72 -12.84 9.01
CA PRO A 33 14.55 -12.54 7.59
C PRO A 33 15.62 -11.53 7.17
N ASP A 34 16.09 -11.61 5.93
CA ASP A 34 17.18 -10.75 5.41
C ASP A 34 16.84 -9.25 5.51
N ARG A 35 15.55 -8.92 5.53
CA ARG A 35 15.00 -7.56 5.71
C ARG A 35 15.20 -6.99 7.13
N PHE A 36 15.54 -7.81 8.12
CA PHE A 36 15.70 -7.34 9.49
C PHE A 36 16.97 -6.48 9.62
N ARG A 37 16.80 -5.16 9.82
CA ARG A 37 17.89 -4.17 9.85
C ARG A 37 18.98 -4.44 10.90
N ASP A 38 18.69 -5.27 11.91
CA ASP A 38 19.58 -5.63 13.03
C ASP A 38 20.24 -4.40 13.70
N PHE A 39 21.24 -4.62 14.57
CA PHE A 39 22.09 -3.52 15.05
C PHE A 39 23.15 -3.17 13.99
N PRO A 40 23.51 -1.88 13.81
CA PRO A 40 24.51 -1.51 12.83
C PRO A 40 25.90 -2.06 13.20
N GLU A 41 26.58 -2.61 12.20
CA GLU A 41 27.98 -3.03 12.25
C GLU A 41 28.90 -1.85 11.90
N VAL A 42 30.00 -1.71 12.62
CA VAL A 42 30.92 -0.58 12.51
C VAL A 42 32.25 -1.07 11.93
N ILE A 43 32.59 -0.57 10.75
CA ILE A 43 33.89 -0.76 10.07
C ILE A 43 34.73 0.49 10.34
N LYS A 44 35.63 0.40 11.33
CA LYS A 44 36.34 1.57 11.88
C LYS A 44 37.23 2.26 10.86
N GLU A 45 37.79 1.48 9.95
CA GLU A 45 38.79 1.88 8.96
C GLU A 45 38.21 2.86 7.93
N ASN A 46 36.90 2.80 7.71
CA ASN A 46 36.19 3.63 6.73
C ASN A 46 35.73 4.98 7.30
N CYS A 47 35.89 5.20 8.61
CA CYS A 47 35.31 6.36 9.26
C CYS A 47 36.16 7.62 9.07
N ILE A 48 35.53 8.66 8.53
CA ILE A 48 36.13 9.98 8.35
C ILE A 48 35.83 10.96 9.50
N GLY A 49 35.17 10.49 10.57
CA GLY A 49 34.89 11.32 11.76
C GLY A 49 33.88 12.48 11.57
N CYS A 50 33.09 12.49 10.49
CA CYS A 50 32.20 13.61 10.13
C CYS A 50 31.05 13.90 11.11
N GLY A 51 30.63 12.94 11.94
CA GLY A 51 29.52 13.13 12.90
C GLY A 51 28.11 13.07 12.33
N SER A 52 27.91 12.79 11.04
CA SER A 52 26.57 12.69 10.44
C SER A 52 25.69 11.65 11.14
N CYS A 53 26.26 10.50 11.52
CA CYS A 53 25.53 9.43 12.20
C CYS A 53 25.03 9.83 13.60
N THR A 54 25.79 10.65 14.34
CA THR A 54 25.36 11.16 15.64
C THR A 54 24.28 12.23 15.50
N ALA A 55 24.37 13.07 14.47
CA ALA A 55 23.40 14.14 14.23
C ALA A 55 22.06 13.60 13.71
N SER A 56 22.09 12.55 12.87
CA SER A 56 20.88 11.96 12.29
C SER A 56 20.16 10.99 13.22
N CYS A 57 20.75 10.64 14.38
CA CYS A 57 20.19 9.62 15.24
C CYS A 57 18.96 10.16 15.99
N PRO A 58 17.75 9.59 15.78
CA PRO A 58 16.55 10.04 16.49
C PRO A 58 16.54 9.57 17.95
N SER A 59 17.38 8.60 18.31
CA SER A 59 17.50 8.10 19.68
C SER A 59 18.65 8.82 20.40
N PRO A 60 18.36 9.60 21.46
CA PRO A 60 19.39 10.31 22.19
C PRO A 60 20.38 9.33 22.83
N ASN A 61 21.67 9.64 22.73
CA ASN A 61 22.78 8.84 23.28
C ASN A 61 22.93 7.42 22.69
N ALA A 62 22.26 7.09 21.58
CA ALA A 62 22.44 5.79 20.95
C ALA A 62 23.78 5.65 20.20
N ILE A 63 24.35 6.76 19.73
CA ILE A 63 25.63 6.77 19.00
C ILE A 63 26.56 7.81 19.63
N LYS A 64 27.82 7.43 19.84
CA LYS A 64 28.89 8.32 20.29
C LYS A 64 30.13 8.12 19.44
N LEU A 65 30.73 9.19 18.93
CA LEU A 65 32.05 9.12 18.31
C LEU A 65 33.13 9.01 19.38
N VAL A 66 34.03 8.05 19.21
CA VAL A 66 35.22 7.86 20.04
C VAL A 66 36.46 7.88 19.15
N ARG A 67 37.60 8.16 19.75
CA ARG A 67 38.91 8.11 19.10
C ARG A 67 39.83 7.18 19.88
N ASP A 68 40.48 6.27 19.19
CA ASP A 68 41.52 5.43 19.79
C ASP A 68 42.78 6.25 20.12
N SER A 69 43.57 5.81 21.10
CA SER A 69 44.87 6.42 21.40
C SER A 69 45.87 6.18 20.26
N ASP A 70 46.71 7.15 19.99
CA ASP A 70 47.86 6.97 19.08
C ASP A 70 48.86 5.97 19.69
N SER A 71 49.37 5.05 18.89
CA SER A 71 50.48 4.16 19.24
C SER A 71 51.75 4.58 18.50
N GLU A 72 52.92 4.02 18.86
CA GLU A 72 54.20 4.34 18.19
C GLU A 72 54.18 4.01 16.70
N ASP A 73 53.37 3.02 16.28
CA ASP A 73 53.31 2.50 14.91
C ASP A 73 52.02 2.87 14.15
N ALA A 74 51.00 3.46 14.79
CA ALA A 74 49.72 3.78 14.14
C ALA A 74 48.99 4.98 14.76
N ILE A 75 48.35 5.77 13.89
CA ILE A 75 47.47 6.87 14.28
C ILE A 75 46.11 6.31 14.71
N GLY A 76 45.59 6.79 15.84
CA GLY A 76 44.31 6.38 16.38
C GLY A 76 43.13 6.77 15.48
N LEU A 77 42.24 5.81 15.22
CA LEU A 77 41.07 5.97 14.37
C LEU A 77 39.91 6.58 15.16
N ILE A 78 39.10 7.40 14.48
CA ILE A 78 37.84 7.93 15.01
C ILE A 78 36.71 7.09 14.45
N TYR A 79 35.80 6.57 15.30
CA TYR A 79 34.68 5.74 14.83
C TYR A 79 33.47 5.82 15.78
N PRO A 80 32.26 5.49 15.30
CA PRO A 80 31.06 5.50 16.14
C PRO A 80 30.96 4.23 17.00
N VAL A 81 30.58 4.39 18.27
CA VAL A 81 30.18 3.32 19.18
C VAL A 81 28.68 3.36 19.36
N ILE A 82 28.02 2.20 19.22
CA ILE A 82 26.56 2.06 19.27
C ILE A 82 26.13 1.43 20.59
N ASN A 83 25.27 2.13 21.32
CA ASN A 83 24.61 1.59 22.50
C ASN A 83 23.38 0.78 22.09
N LYS A 84 23.47 -0.55 22.19
CA LYS A 84 22.39 -1.48 21.82
C LYS A 84 21.12 -1.31 22.68
N ALA A 85 21.22 -0.78 23.90
CA ALA A 85 20.06 -0.53 24.75
C ALA A 85 19.23 0.69 24.30
N SER A 86 19.88 1.68 23.69
CA SER A 86 19.23 2.90 23.20
C SER A 86 18.94 2.85 21.69
N CYS A 87 19.61 1.99 20.93
CA CYS A 87 19.42 1.87 19.50
C CYS A 87 18.06 1.24 19.16
N ILE A 88 17.21 2.01 18.47
CA ILE A 88 15.90 1.56 17.98
C ILE A 88 15.96 0.87 16.61
N ARG A 89 17.16 0.61 16.07
CA ARG A 89 17.42 -0.12 14.80
C ARG A 89 16.73 0.49 13.56
N CYS A 90 16.67 1.83 13.51
CA CYS A 90 16.06 2.56 12.40
C CYS A 90 16.92 2.57 11.12
N GLY A 91 18.26 2.48 11.23
CA GLY A 91 19.18 2.42 10.08
C GLY A 91 19.66 3.77 9.55
N PHE A 92 19.13 4.92 10.00
CA PHE A 92 19.51 6.24 9.49
C PHE A 92 21.01 6.56 9.55
N CYS A 93 21.70 6.04 10.56
CA CYS A 93 23.14 6.25 10.69
C CYS A 93 23.96 5.62 9.56
N ALA A 94 23.51 4.49 9.01
CA ALA A 94 24.12 3.84 7.85
C ALA A 94 23.74 4.55 6.54
N GLU A 95 22.52 5.09 6.45
CA GLU A 95 22.04 5.83 5.27
C GLU A 95 22.75 7.17 5.11
N VAL A 96 22.86 7.97 6.18
CA VAL A 96 23.50 9.29 6.15
C VAL A 96 25.02 9.22 6.06
N CYS A 97 25.62 8.04 6.22
CA CYS A 97 27.07 7.88 6.24
C CYS A 97 27.66 8.28 4.87
N PRO A 98 28.48 9.36 4.81
CA PRO A 98 29.02 9.85 3.55
C PRO A 98 30.27 9.09 3.09
N SER A 99 30.82 8.20 3.94
CA SER A 99 32.02 7.46 3.57
C SER A 99 31.71 6.41 2.50
N THR A 100 32.61 6.27 1.53
CA THR A 100 32.55 5.22 0.50
C THR A 100 33.92 4.54 0.48
N PRO A 101 34.06 3.27 0.92
CA PRO A 101 33.03 2.37 1.45
C PRO A 101 32.41 2.84 2.79
N LYS A 102 31.23 2.31 3.14
CA LYS A 102 30.47 2.76 4.31
C LYS A 102 31.15 2.34 5.62
N THR A 103 31.10 3.23 6.61
CA THR A 103 31.56 2.95 7.99
C THR A 103 30.53 2.14 8.75
N LEU A 104 29.25 2.39 8.48
CA LEU A 104 28.13 1.80 9.18
C LEU A 104 27.31 0.99 8.19
N GLU A 105 27.18 -0.31 8.47
CA GLU A 105 26.38 -1.24 7.71
C GLU A 105 25.25 -1.77 8.60
N CYS A 106 24.06 -1.92 8.04
CA CYS A 106 22.93 -2.55 8.70
C CYS A 106 22.45 -3.70 7.79
N GLY A 107 21.58 -4.58 8.30
CA GLY A 107 20.80 -5.47 7.42
C GLY A 107 20.07 -4.68 6.33
N GLU A 108 19.56 -5.34 5.28
CA GLU A 108 19.14 -4.69 4.02
C GLU A 108 18.52 -3.30 4.22
N ASN A 109 19.35 -2.29 4.06
CA ASN A 109 18.87 -0.93 3.96
C ASN A 109 18.06 -0.92 2.67
N HIS A 110 16.77 -0.61 2.77
CA HIS A 110 16.06 -0.06 1.63
C HIS A 110 16.76 1.27 1.32
N PHE A 111 17.93 1.20 0.67
CA PHE A 111 18.08 2.02 -0.51
C PHE A 111 16.77 1.77 -1.24
N ILE A 112 15.91 2.78 -1.24
CA ILE A 112 15.04 2.98 -2.37
C ILE A 112 16.02 2.91 -3.53
N ARG A 113 16.19 1.72 -4.12
CA ARG A 113 16.62 1.63 -5.49
C ARG A 113 15.56 2.50 -6.16
N GLU A 114 15.94 3.69 -6.63
CA GLU A 114 15.32 4.20 -7.83
C GLU A 114 15.61 3.07 -8.84
N GLU A 115 14.71 2.15 -9.08
CA GLU A 115 13.38 2.37 -9.65
C GLU A 115 12.23 1.80 -8.80
N PHE A 116 11.76 2.52 -7.77
CA PHE A 116 10.32 2.64 -7.64
C PHE A 116 9.91 3.82 -8.51
N ASN A 117 9.66 3.50 -9.78
CA ASN A 117 8.61 4.18 -10.49
C ASN A 117 7.32 3.90 -9.69
N ILE A 118 7.09 4.64 -8.58
CA ILE A 118 5.72 5.07 -8.31
C ILE A 118 5.45 5.99 -9.47
N ILE A 119 5.16 5.42 -10.64
CA ILE A 119 4.41 6.13 -11.65
C ILE A 119 3.17 6.52 -10.85
N PRO A 120 2.91 7.82 -10.58
CA PRO A 120 1.58 8.20 -10.15
C PRO A 120 0.68 7.75 -11.29
N SER A 121 0.16 6.53 -11.17
CA SER A 121 -0.59 5.94 -12.24
C SER A 121 -1.90 6.69 -12.25
N LYS A 122 -2.19 7.32 -13.39
CA LYS A 122 -3.47 8.00 -13.58
C LYS A 122 -4.64 7.06 -13.28
N ARG A 123 -4.44 5.74 -13.41
CA ARG A 123 -5.40 4.64 -13.30
C ARG A 123 -4.97 3.61 -12.26
N LYS A 124 -5.85 3.26 -11.31
CA LYS A 124 -5.79 2.11 -10.42
C LYS A 124 -6.77 1.05 -10.90
N TYR A 125 -6.50 -0.23 -10.68
CA TYR A 125 -7.47 -1.29 -11.02
C TYR A 125 -8.04 -1.94 -9.77
N ILE A 126 -9.36 -2.13 -9.71
CA ILE A 126 -10.07 -2.72 -8.58
C ILE A 126 -10.97 -3.84 -9.09
N VAL A 127 -11.07 -4.93 -8.32
CA VAL A 127 -12.01 -6.02 -8.58
C VAL A 127 -13.27 -5.77 -7.76
N ASP A 128 -14.43 -5.85 -8.42
CA ASP A 128 -15.72 -5.88 -7.75
C ASP A 128 -16.07 -7.32 -7.38
N ASP A 129 -15.99 -7.65 -6.08
CA ASP A 129 -16.24 -9.00 -5.57
C ASP A 129 -17.69 -9.47 -5.82
N TYR A 130 -18.66 -8.57 -5.97
CA TYR A 130 -20.04 -8.95 -6.24
C TYR A 130 -20.25 -9.49 -7.65
N LEU A 131 -19.48 -8.98 -8.63
CA LEU A 131 -19.55 -9.40 -10.03
C LEU A 131 -18.48 -10.44 -10.38
N CYS A 132 -17.43 -10.55 -9.57
CA CYS A 132 -16.33 -11.45 -9.82
C CYS A 132 -16.75 -12.92 -9.70
N ILE A 133 -16.68 -13.65 -10.81
CA ILE A 133 -16.91 -15.11 -10.87
C ILE A 133 -15.66 -15.94 -10.52
N ARG A 134 -14.58 -15.29 -10.07
CA ARG A 134 -13.32 -15.92 -9.65
C ARG A 134 -12.72 -16.87 -10.71
N CYS A 135 -12.84 -16.51 -11.99
CA CYS A 135 -12.29 -17.29 -13.10
C CYS A 135 -10.76 -17.19 -13.27
N GLN A 136 -10.10 -16.37 -12.43
CA GLN A 136 -8.64 -16.20 -12.35
C GLN A 136 -7.92 -15.68 -13.62
N LYS A 137 -8.62 -15.46 -14.74
CA LYS A 137 -8.06 -14.90 -15.99
C LYS A 137 -7.31 -13.58 -15.83
N CYS A 138 -7.75 -12.72 -14.92
CA CYS A 138 -7.06 -11.45 -14.66
C CYS A 138 -5.69 -11.66 -14.01
N MET A 139 -5.52 -12.72 -13.21
CA MET A 139 -4.22 -13.09 -12.65
C MET A 139 -3.28 -13.58 -13.76
N ASP A 140 -3.77 -14.44 -14.65
CA ASP A 140 -2.99 -14.96 -15.78
C ASP A 140 -2.55 -13.84 -16.75
N ALA A 141 -3.40 -12.83 -16.96
CA ALA A 141 -3.09 -11.69 -17.82
C ALA A 141 -2.10 -10.69 -17.18
N CYS A 142 -1.87 -10.78 -15.87
CA CYS A 142 -1.02 -9.82 -15.15
C CYS A 142 0.45 -10.21 -15.24
N GLU A 143 1.18 -9.63 -16.19
CA GLU A 143 2.60 -9.89 -16.43
C GLU A 143 3.52 -9.54 -15.25
N VAL A 144 3.08 -8.63 -14.39
CA VAL A 144 3.82 -8.19 -13.19
C VAL A 144 3.38 -8.92 -11.92
N GLY A 145 2.41 -9.83 -12.00
CA GLY A 145 1.91 -10.58 -10.84
C GLY A 145 1.34 -9.70 -9.73
N ALA A 146 0.61 -8.64 -10.11
CA ALA A 146 0.04 -7.68 -9.17
C ALA A 146 -1.34 -8.09 -8.62
N ILE A 147 -1.96 -9.16 -9.10
CA ILE A 147 -3.29 -9.61 -8.64
C ILE A 147 -3.12 -10.89 -7.83
N GLU A 148 -3.63 -10.89 -6.60
CA GLU A 148 -3.47 -11.96 -5.62
C GLU A 148 -4.85 -12.37 -5.07
N GLU A 149 -4.99 -13.62 -4.65
CA GLU A 149 -6.19 -14.12 -3.98
C GLU A 149 -6.00 -14.05 -2.45
N ILE A 150 -6.83 -13.27 -1.77
CA ILE A 150 -6.82 -13.07 -0.32
C ILE A 150 -8.24 -13.27 0.19
N ASP A 151 -8.45 -14.17 1.16
CA ASP A 151 -9.75 -14.45 1.77
C ASP A 151 -10.85 -14.74 0.72
N ASP A 152 -10.57 -15.63 -0.24
CA ASP A 152 -11.45 -15.98 -1.38
C ASP A 152 -11.82 -14.80 -2.30
N ARG A 153 -11.06 -13.69 -2.26
CA ARG A 153 -11.26 -12.51 -3.10
C ARG A 153 -10.04 -12.21 -3.92
N LEU A 154 -10.24 -11.81 -5.17
CA LEU A 154 -9.17 -11.30 -6.01
C LEU A 154 -8.91 -9.83 -5.68
N VAL A 155 -7.68 -9.51 -5.29
CA VAL A 155 -7.27 -8.16 -4.87
C VAL A 155 -6.07 -7.72 -5.71
N VAL A 156 -6.12 -6.48 -6.21
CA VAL A 156 -5.01 -5.87 -6.95
C VAL A 156 -4.08 -5.15 -5.99
N ASN A 157 -2.83 -5.60 -5.92
CA ASN A 157 -1.75 -4.95 -5.21
C ASN A 157 -1.29 -3.70 -5.98
N GLN A 158 -1.75 -2.53 -5.54
CA GLN A 158 -1.46 -1.25 -6.20
C GLN A 158 0.02 -0.86 -6.16
N SER A 159 0.81 -1.43 -5.26
CA SER A 159 2.25 -1.16 -5.20
C SER A 159 3.04 -1.91 -6.28
N LYS A 160 2.50 -3.03 -6.79
CA LYS A 160 3.07 -3.82 -7.89
C LYS A 160 2.45 -3.47 -9.25
N CYS A 161 1.23 -2.93 -9.25
CA CYS A 161 0.48 -2.64 -10.46
C CYS A 161 1.16 -1.52 -11.27
N ILE A 162 1.52 -1.82 -12.53
CA ILE A 162 2.07 -0.85 -13.49
C ILE A 162 0.99 -0.17 -14.34
N SER A 163 -0.29 -0.42 -14.03
CA SER A 163 -1.44 0.17 -14.70
C SER A 163 -1.51 -0.05 -16.23
N CYS A 164 -1.16 -1.27 -16.69
CA CYS A 164 -1.13 -1.61 -18.12
C CYS A 164 -2.51 -1.95 -18.75
N GLY A 165 -3.56 -2.17 -17.95
CA GLY A 165 -4.93 -2.42 -18.44
C GLY A 165 -5.24 -3.84 -18.92
N LYS A 166 -4.26 -4.75 -19.02
CA LYS A 166 -4.48 -6.13 -19.51
C LYS A 166 -5.53 -6.92 -18.71
N CYS A 167 -5.65 -6.64 -17.41
CA CYS A 167 -6.63 -7.30 -16.54
C CYS A 167 -8.09 -6.91 -16.86
N LEU A 168 -8.33 -5.71 -17.40
CA LEU A 168 -9.65 -5.28 -17.89
C LEU A 168 -10.03 -6.07 -19.14
N GLU A 169 -9.13 -6.13 -20.11
CA GLU A 169 -9.36 -6.83 -21.39
C GLU A 169 -9.57 -8.34 -21.21
N ALA A 170 -8.85 -8.95 -20.27
CA ALA A 170 -8.95 -10.37 -19.99
C ALA A 170 -10.22 -10.77 -19.22
N CYS A 171 -10.90 -9.82 -18.58
CA CYS A 171 -12.04 -10.12 -17.71
C CYS A 171 -13.27 -10.50 -18.56
N PRO A 172 -13.80 -11.74 -18.44
CA PRO A 172 -14.96 -12.17 -19.22
C PRO A 172 -16.27 -11.55 -18.71
N VAL A 173 -16.28 -11.05 -17.47
CA VAL A 173 -17.43 -10.41 -16.86
C VAL A 173 -17.25 -8.90 -16.93
N LYS A 174 -18.08 -8.23 -17.73
CA LYS A 174 -18.10 -6.78 -17.83
C LYS A 174 -18.34 -6.16 -16.45
N GLY A 175 -17.53 -5.17 -16.08
CA GLY A 175 -17.66 -4.44 -14.82
C GLY A 175 -17.08 -5.15 -13.57
N ALA A 176 -16.69 -6.42 -13.65
CA ALA A 176 -16.04 -7.10 -12.51
C ALA A 176 -14.61 -6.61 -12.26
N MET A 177 -13.92 -6.13 -13.29
CA MET A 177 -12.66 -5.40 -13.19
C MET A 177 -12.92 -3.93 -13.54
N LYS A 178 -12.41 -2.98 -12.76
CA LYS A 178 -12.67 -1.54 -12.92
C LYS A 178 -11.38 -0.73 -12.90
N GLY A 179 -11.27 0.26 -13.78
CA GLY A 179 -10.23 1.30 -13.74
C GLY A 179 -10.72 2.51 -12.93
N VAL A 180 -10.06 2.85 -11.83
CA VAL A 180 -10.33 4.05 -11.04
C VAL A 180 -9.22 5.05 -11.23
N PHE A 181 -9.54 6.23 -11.75
CA PHE A 181 -8.56 7.28 -11.93
C PHE A 181 -8.33 8.06 -10.63
N VAL A 182 -7.09 8.45 -10.35
CA VAL A 182 -6.74 9.11 -9.06
C VAL A 182 -6.50 10.63 -9.23
N ASN A 183 -6.70 11.17 -10.42
CA ASN A 183 -6.55 12.62 -10.67
C ASN A 183 -7.93 13.28 -10.85
N ASN A 184 -8.06 14.55 -10.43
CA ASN A 184 -9.26 15.38 -10.66
C ASN A 184 -10.55 14.78 -10.06
N LEU A 185 -10.46 14.30 -8.81
CA LEU A 185 -11.58 13.66 -8.09
C LEU A 185 -12.82 14.55 -7.95
N GLU A 186 -12.64 15.87 -7.83
CA GLU A 186 -13.77 16.79 -7.70
C GLU A 186 -14.49 17.00 -9.04
N GLU A 187 -13.74 17.14 -10.13
CA GLU A 187 -14.28 17.26 -11.48
C GLU A 187 -15.01 15.98 -11.89
N GLN A 188 -14.44 14.81 -11.59
CA GLN A 188 -15.07 13.52 -11.87
C GLN A 188 -16.39 13.34 -11.10
N LYS A 189 -16.45 13.71 -9.82
CA LYS A 189 -17.70 13.67 -9.05
C LYS A 189 -18.78 14.56 -9.68
N LYS A 190 -18.41 15.79 -10.08
CA LYS A 190 -19.34 16.70 -10.76
C LYS A 190 -19.87 16.14 -12.08
N ILE A 191 -19.03 15.42 -12.84
CA ILE A 191 -19.43 14.75 -14.08
C ILE A 191 -20.43 13.63 -13.79
N ILE A 192 -20.15 12.78 -12.79
CA ILE A 192 -21.04 11.68 -12.40
C ILE A 192 -22.38 12.23 -11.92
N ASP A 193 -22.37 13.19 -10.99
CA ASP A 193 -23.59 13.81 -10.46
C ASP A 193 -24.41 14.43 -11.59
N TYR A 194 -23.76 15.11 -12.54
CA TYR A 194 -24.45 15.68 -13.69
C TYR A 194 -25.09 14.62 -14.59
N ALA A 195 -24.38 13.53 -14.88
CA ALA A 195 -24.89 12.44 -15.71
C ALA A 195 -26.09 11.75 -15.04
N VAL A 196 -25.97 11.40 -13.75
CA VAL A 196 -27.05 10.74 -12.99
C VAL A 196 -28.28 11.63 -12.91
N ASN A 197 -28.13 12.90 -12.51
CA ASN A 197 -29.27 13.82 -12.43
C ASN A 197 -29.95 14.02 -13.79
N THR A 198 -29.18 14.11 -14.88
CA THR A 198 -29.76 14.24 -16.23
C THR A 198 -30.58 13.00 -16.61
N LEU A 199 -30.11 11.81 -16.24
CA LEU A 199 -30.84 10.55 -16.46
C LEU A 199 -32.10 10.47 -15.60
N GLU A 200 -32.02 10.84 -14.33
CA GLU A 200 -33.16 10.88 -13.42
C GLU A 200 -34.23 11.85 -13.94
N GLU A 201 -33.87 13.09 -14.28
CA GLU A 201 -34.78 14.07 -14.88
C GLU A 201 -35.42 13.53 -16.17
N TYR A 202 -34.65 12.83 -17.00
CA TYR A 202 -35.18 12.23 -18.22
C TYR A 202 -36.21 11.13 -17.91
N ILE A 203 -35.88 10.21 -17.01
CA ILE A 203 -36.78 9.11 -16.61
C ILE A 203 -38.06 9.66 -15.99
N GLU A 204 -37.95 10.66 -15.11
CA GLU A 204 -39.10 11.33 -14.50
C GLU A 204 -39.98 12.00 -15.55
N SER A 205 -39.39 12.66 -16.56
CA SER A 205 -40.16 13.29 -17.64
C SER A 205 -41.01 12.30 -18.45
N LYS A 206 -40.64 11.01 -18.43
CA LYS A 206 -41.32 9.92 -19.14
C LYS A 206 -42.30 9.13 -18.29
N GLN A 207 -42.40 9.42 -16.99
CA GLN A 207 -43.23 8.68 -16.06
C GLN A 207 -44.72 8.68 -16.45
N ASP A 208 -45.24 9.82 -16.93
CA ASP A 208 -46.65 9.92 -17.36
C ASP A 208 -46.94 9.10 -18.63
N GLU A 209 -45.98 9.06 -19.57
CA GLU A 209 -46.08 8.23 -20.79
C GLU A 209 -46.11 6.74 -20.42
N LEU A 210 -45.28 6.32 -19.46
CA LEU A 210 -45.21 4.94 -18.94
C LEU A 210 -46.51 4.49 -18.26
N ILE A 211 -47.16 5.37 -17.48
CA ILE A 211 -48.44 5.05 -16.82
C ILE A 211 -49.55 4.77 -17.86
N GLN A 212 -49.48 5.40 -19.04
CA GLN A 212 -50.49 5.27 -20.10
C GLN A 212 -50.30 4.04 -21.00
N LEU A 213 -49.14 3.36 -20.96
CA LEU A 213 -48.79 2.29 -21.91
C LEU A 213 -49.49 0.94 -21.66
N GLY A 214 -49.97 0.68 -20.43
CA GLY A 214 -50.54 -0.62 -20.04
C GLY A 214 -49.47 -1.71 -19.88
N THR A 215 -49.86 -2.92 -19.43
CA THR A 215 -48.91 -3.99 -19.05
C THR A 215 -48.27 -4.76 -20.21
N ASP A 216 -48.82 -4.63 -21.42
CA ASP A 216 -48.50 -5.53 -22.54
C ASP A 216 -47.62 -4.87 -23.61
N LYS A 217 -47.14 -3.65 -23.36
CA LYS A 217 -46.34 -2.85 -24.31
C LYS A 217 -45.00 -2.46 -23.70
N LEU A 218 -43.98 -2.43 -24.54
CA LEU A 218 -42.63 -1.98 -24.17
C LEU A 218 -42.45 -0.53 -24.60
N PHE A 219 -41.87 0.27 -23.71
CA PHE A 219 -41.40 1.62 -24.01
C PHE A 219 -39.95 1.53 -24.49
N LEU A 220 -39.69 1.99 -25.72
CA LEU A 220 -38.35 2.09 -26.26
C LEU A 220 -38.11 3.56 -26.57
N ASP A 221 -37.03 4.11 -26.02
CA ASP A 221 -36.67 5.50 -26.23
C ASP A 221 -35.15 5.64 -26.36
N GLU A 222 -34.71 6.59 -27.17
CA GLU A 222 -33.30 6.79 -27.51
C GLU A 222 -32.79 8.10 -26.91
N LEU A 223 -32.09 7.99 -25.77
CA LEU A 223 -31.44 9.14 -25.16
C LEU A 223 -30.12 9.45 -25.88
N SER A 224 -30.01 10.67 -26.41
CA SER A 224 -28.77 11.14 -27.01
C SER A 224 -27.72 11.45 -25.94
N PHE A 225 -26.57 10.79 -26.03
CA PHE A 225 -25.45 10.95 -25.11
C PHE A 225 -24.60 12.21 -25.36
N LYS A 226 -24.74 12.83 -26.53
CA LYS A 226 -23.90 13.96 -26.96
C LYS A 226 -23.95 15.18 -26.03
N PRO A 227 -25.11 15.63 -25.52
CA PRO A 227 -25.16 16.80 -24.64
C PRO A 227 -24.44 16.58 -23.30
N ILE A 228 -24.50 15.35 -22.78
CA ILE A 228 -23.84 14.96 -21.52
C ILE A 228 -22.32 14.97 -21.72
N LEU A 229 -21.87 14.42 -22.84
CA LEU A 229 -20.45 14.40 -23.22
C LEU A 229 -19.88 15.82 -23.39
N ASP A 230 -20.55 16.66 -24.19
CA ASP A 230 -20.07 18.02 -24.50
C ASP A 230 -19.90 18.86 -23.23
N LYS A 231 -20.84 18.78 -22.28
CA LYS A 231 -20.74 19.50 -21.01
C LYS A 231 -19.67 18.91 -20.09
N SER A 232 -19.51 17.59 -20.08
CA SER A 232 -18.51 16.93 -19.23
C SER A 232 -17.08 17.26 -19.68
N LEU A 233 -16.86 17.42 -20.99
CA LEU A 233 -15.59 17.89 -21.55
C LEU A 233 -15.23 19.33 -21.14
N THR A 234 -16.23 20.17 -20.82
CA THR A 234 -15.95 21.52 -20.26
C THR A 234 -15.44 21.48 -18.82
N LEU A 235 -15.79 20.42 -18.06
CA LEU A 235 -15.37 20.24 -16.67
C LEU A 235 -13.99 19.58 -16.57
N LEU A 236 -13.71 18.65 -17.48
CA LEU A 236 -12.43 17.96 -17.56
C LEU A 236 -12.00 17.86 -19.02
N ASN A 237 -10.90 18.53 -19.37
CA ASN A 237 -10.37 18.60 -20.73
C ASN A 237 -9.61 17.33 -21.18
N ASP A 238 -9.94 16.18 -20.61
CA ASP A 238 -9.36 14.87 -20.92
C ASP A 238 -10.47 13.94 -21.42
N GLU A 239 -10.63 13.86 -22.74
CA GLU A 239 -11.75 13.15 -23.38
C GLU A 239 -11.79 11.66 -23.04
N GLU A 240 -10.64 11.02 -22.89
CA GLU A 240 -10.54 9.60 -22.58
C GLU A 240 -11.10 9.33 -21.17
N VAL A 241 -10.74 10.17 -20.19
CA VAL A 241 -11.22 10.07 -18.81
C VAL A 241 -12.71 10.37 -18.73
N VAL A 242 -13.19 11.42 -19.42
CA VAL A 242 -14.61 11.79 -19.42
C VAL A 242 -15.48 10.66 -19.95
N ARG A 243 -15.08 10.04 -21.08
CA ARG A 243 -15.85 8.97 -21.70
C ARG A 243 -15.95 7.75 -20.79
N GLU A 244 -14.84 7.31 -20.21
CA GLU A 244 -14.79 6.15 -19.33
C GLU A 244 -15.61 6.39 -18.04
N VAL A 245 -15.52 7.58 -17.43
CA VAL A 245 -16.33 7.95 -16.24
C VAL A 245 -17.82 7.91 -16.55
N LEU A 246 -18.23 8.41 -17.72
CA LEU A 246 -19.63 8.39 -18.13
C LEU A 246 -20.10 6.96 -18.48
N GLU A 247 -19.30 6.16 -19.18
CA GLU A 247 -19.62 4.76 -19.46
C GLU A 247 -19.79 3.94 -18.17
N ASP A 248 -18.92 4.15 -17.18
CA ASP A 248 -19.01 3.49 -15.87
C ASP A 248 -20.23 3.96 -15.05
N ALA A 249 -20.62 5.22 -15.18
CA ALA A 249 -21.79 5.75 -14.48
C ALA A 249 -23.10 5.25 -15.09
N ILE A 250 -23.15 5.08 -16.41
CA ILE A 250 -24.36 4.71 -17.17
C ILE A 250 -24.57 3.19 -17.23
N ASN A 251 -23.49 2.42 -17.37
CA ASN A 251 -23.59 0.95 -17.53
C ASN A 251 -23.63 0.19 -16.18
N ARG A 252 -23.90 0.88 -15.07
CA ARG A 252 -24.18 0.27 -13.75
C ARG A 252 -25.66 0.04 -13.57
#